data_AF-U7QYH0-F1
#
_entry.id   AF-U7QYH0-F1
#
_cell.length_a   1.000
_cell.length_b   1.000
_cell.length_c   1.000
_cell.angle_alpha   90.00
_cell.angle_beta   90.00
_cell.angle_gamma   90.00
#
_symmetry.space_group_name_H-M   'P 1'
#
loop_
_entity.id
_entity.type
_entity.pdbx_description
1 polymer ?
#
loop_
_entity_poly.entity_id
_entity_poly.type
_entity_poly.pdbx_seq_one_letter_code
_entity_poly.pdbx_strand_id
1 'polypeptide(L)'
;MSRLTIDITDQQHQSLKALAALQGKTIKQYALERLFPGDVDANQVWKELKTLLGTRIHEGLAGNVSTKSISEILDEELTEGRA
;
A
#
# COMPACT_ATOMS: atom_id res chain seq x y z
N MET A 1 11.47 12.41 25.36
CA MET A 1 12.49 11.70 24.55
C MET A 1 12.38 10.21 24.85
N SER A 2 11.69 9.45 24.01
CA SER A 2 11.44 8.02 24.26
C SER A 2 12.64 7.19 23.83
N ARG A 3 13.25 6.46 24.77
CA ARG A 3 14.34 5.52 24.51
C ARG A 3 13.77 4.10 24.49
N LEU A 4 13.88 3.42 23.35
CA LEU A 4 13.52 2.02 23.19
C LEU A 4 14.79 1.16 23.29
N THR A 5 14.82 0.23 24.25
CA THR A 5 15.88 -0.77 24.36
C THR A 5 15.36 -2.09 23.80
N ILE A 6 16.13 -2.73 22.93
CA ILE A 6 15.77 -3.99 22.28
C ILE A 6 16.90 -4.97 22.51
N ASP A 7 16.61 -6.09 23.15
CA ASP A 7 17.57 -7.18 23.28
C ASP A 7 17.63 -7.97 21.97
N ILE A 8 18.82 -8.02 21.38
CA ILE A 8 19.10 -8.77 20.14
C ILE A 8 20.41 -9.52 20.33
N THR A 9 20.55 -10.65 19.64
CA THR A 9 21.82 -11.38 19.63
C THR A 9 22.86 -10.65 18.79
N ASP A 10 24.15 -10.88 19.05
CA ASP A 10 25.24 -10.22 18.30
C ASP A 10 25.16 -10.49 16.79
N GLN A 11 24.75 -11.69 16.39
CA GLN A 11 24.55 -12.06 14.99
C GLN A 11 23.39 -11.30 14.34
N GLN A 12 22.29 -11.09 15.08
CA GLN A 12 21.16 -10.28 14.62
C GLN A 12 21.56 -8.80 14.52
N HIS A 13 22.34 -8.28 15.46
CA HIS A 13 22.88 -6.92 15.39
C HIS A 13 23.79 -6.72 14.16
N GLN A 14 24.70 -7.66 13.89
CA GLN A 14 25.56 -7.61 12.70
C GLN A 14 24.75 -7.63 11.40
N SER A 15 23.72 -8.49 11.34
CA SER A 15 22.84 -8.62 10.18
C SER A 15 22.03 -7.33 9.96
N LEU A 16 21.44 -6.76 11.02
CA LEU A 16 20.73 -5.48 10.97
C LEU A 16 21.64 -4.32 10.58
N LYS A 17 22.89 -4.31 11.07
CA LYS A 17 23.88 -3.29 10.72
C LYS A 17 24.27 -3.36 9.25
N ALA A 18 24.46 -4.56 8.71
CA ALA A 18 24.79 -4.77 7.30
C ALA A 18 23.63 -4.32 6.39
N LEU A 19 22.39 -4.69 6.74
CA LEU A 19 21.19 -4.28 6.00
C LEU A 19 20.96 -2.76 6.05
N ALA A 20 21.14 -2.15 7.22
CA ALA A 20 21.05 -0.70 7.37
C ALA A 20 22.11 0.02 6.51
N ALA A 21 23.36 -0.47 6.51
CA ALA A 21 24.43 0.07 5.70
C ALA A 21 24.17 -0.07 4.19
N LEU A 22 23.60 -1.21 3.75
CA LEU A 22 23.21 -1.43 2.36
C LEU A 22 22.14 -0.43 1.89
N GLN A 23 21.20 -0.07 2.77
CA GLN A 23 20.18 0.94 2.50
C GLN A 23 20.68 2.39 2.72
N GLY A 24 21.95 2.57 3.12
CA GLY A 24 22.53 3.88 3.42
C GLY A 24 21.95 4.55 4.67
N LYS A 25 21.26 3.80 5.53
CA LYS A 25 20.58 4.31 6.74
C LYS A 25 21.35 3.94 8.00
N THR A 26 21.17 4.71 9.06
CA THR A 26 21.69 4.32 10.37
C THR A 26 20.88 3.14 10.93
N ILE A 27 21.51 2.28 11.74
CA ILE A 27 20.83 1.15 12.38
C ILE A 27 19.58 1.58 13.17
N LYS A 28 19.60 2.79 13.75
CA LYS A 28 18.47 3.37 14.49
C LYS A 28 17.28 3.65 13.57
N GLN A 29 17.53 4.28 12.41
CA GLN A 29 16.49 4.59 11.44
C GLN A 29 15.94 3.31 10.81
N TYR A 30 16.82 2.38 10.43
CA TYR A 30 16.42 1.11 9.84
C TYR A 30 15.58 0.25 10.79
N ALA A 31 15.99 0.15 12.06
CA ALA A 31 15.22 -0.59 13.07
C ALA A 31 13.86 0.08 13.36
N LEU A 32 13.80 1.41 13.40
CA LEU A 32 12.56 2.15 13.65
C LEU A 32 11.57 1.98 12.49
N GLU A 33 12.03 2.08 11.24
CA GLU A 33 11.20 1.81 10.05
C GLU A 33 10.77 0.34 9.94
N ARG A 34 11.55 -0.60 10.48
CA ARG A 34 11.20 -2.03 10.46
C ARG A 34 10.21 -2.42 11.56
N LEU A 35 10.33 -1.82 12.75
CA LEU A 35 9.45 -2.08 13.90
C LEU A 35 8.15 -1.30 13.82
N PHE A 36 8.21 -0.12 13.20
CA PHE A 36 7.05 0.64 12.77
C PHE A 36 7.13 0.68 11.24
N PRO A 37 6.83 -0.44 10.54
CA PRO A 37 6.66 -0.42 9.09
C PRO A 37 5.64 0.67 8.86
N GLY A 38 6.14 1.78 8.32
CA GLY A 38 5.43 3.03 8.40
C GLY A 38 4.05 2.80 7.84
N ASP A 39 3.07 3.39 8.50
CA ASP A 39 1.70 3.61 8.04
C ASP A 39 1.65 4.34 6.65
N VAL A 40 2.78 4.43 5.95
CA VAL A 40 2.98 4.92 4.59
C VAL A 40 2.20 4.05 3.62
N ASP A 41 2.26 2.72 3.74
CA ASP A 41 1.50 1.84 2.85
C ASP A 41 -0.01 1.92 3.13
N ALA A 42 -0.42 1.89 4.40
CA ALA A 42 -1.83 1.98 4.76
C ALA A 42 -2.44 3.35 4.42
N ASN A 43 -1.76 4.46 4.68
CA ASN A 43 -2.24 5.79 4.28
C ASN A 43 -2.23 5.97 2.75
N GLN A 44 -1.26 5.40 2.04
CA GLN A 44 -1.22 5.46 0.57
C GLN A 44 -2.38 4.64 -0.04
N VAL A 45 -2.59 3.41 0.43
CA VAL A 45 -3.71 2.55 0.03
C VAL A 45 -5.05 3.22 0.36
N TRP A 46 -5.15 3.87 1.52
CA TRP A 46 -6.35 4.60 1.92
C TRP A 46 -6.63 5.81 1.04
N LYS A 47 -5.58 6.54 0.64
CA LYS A 47 -5.68 7.68 -0.28
C LYS A 47 -6.07 7.25 -1.68
N GLU A 48 -5.55 6.13 -2.16
CA GLU A 48 -5.90 5.53 -3.44
C GLU A 48 -7.36 5.07 -3.45
N LEU A 49 -7.81 4.39 -2.41
CA LEU A 49 -9.22 4.01 -2.23
C LEU A 49 -10.14 5.23 -2.22
N LYS A 50 -9.78 6.28 -1.46
CA LYS A 50 -10.57 7.52 -1.40
C LYS A 50 -10.65 8.21 -2.76
N THR A 51 -9.57 8.14 -3.55
CA THR A 51 -9.55 8.70 -4.90
C THR A 51 -10.48 7.93 -5.83
N LEU A 52 -10.42 6.59 -5.82
CA LEU A 52 -11.32 5.74 -6.60
C LEU A 52 -12.80 5.96 -6.23
N LEU A 53 -13.11 6.05 -4.94
CA LEU A 53 -14.47 6.32 -4.48
C LEU A 53 -14.94 7.72 -4.87
N GLY A 54 -14.07 8.73 -4.79
CA GLY A 54 -14.37 10.08 -5.25
C GLY A 54 -14.69 10.13 -6.74
N THR A 55 -13.89 9.45 -7.57
CA THR A 55 -14.14 9.33 -9.01
C THR A 55 -15.49 8.66 -9.29
N ARG A 56 -15.80 7.53 -8.63
CA ARG A 56 -17.08 6.84 -8.82
C ARG A 56 -18.29 7.67 -8.38
N ILE A 57 -18.17 8.41 -7.29
CA ILE A 57 -19.23 9.31 -6.81
C ILE A 57 -19.44 10.44 -7.82
N HIS A 58 -18.37 11.02 -8.36
CA HIS A 58 -18.46 12.04 -9.41
C HIS A 58 -19.06 11.49 -10.70
N GLU A 59 -18.68 10.29 -11.15
CA GLU A 59 -19.24 9.64 -12.34
C GLU A 59 -20.73 9.32 -12.15
N GLY A 60 -21.11 8.82 -10.96
CA GLY A 60 -22.51 8.57 -10.62
C GLY A 60 -23.35 9.85 -10.55
N LEU A 61 -22.81 10.93 -9.97
CA LEU A 61 -23.45 12.25 -9.93
C LEU A 61 -23.52 12.92 -11.31
N ALA A 62 -22.51 12.70 -12.16
CA ALA A 62 -22.47 13.18 -13.54
C ALA A 62 -23.41 12.42 -14.49
N GLY A 63 -24.09 11.37 -13.98
CA GLY A 63 -25.05 10.60 -14.77
C GLY A 63 -24.42 9.57 -15.70
N ASN A 64 -23.12 9.25 -15.54
CA ASN A 64 -22.46 8.14 -16.22
C ASN A 64 -22.82 6.80 -15.56
N VAL A 65 -24.11 6.58 -15.34
CA VAL A 65 -24.62 5.30 -14.87
C VAL A 65 -24.86 4.45 -16.12
N SER A 66 -24.17 3.31 -16.21
CA SER A 66 -24.36 2.40 -17.34
C SER A 66 -25.83 1.97 -17.40
N THR A 67 -26.47 2.22 -18.53
CA THR A 67 -27.85 1.77 -18.80
C THR A 67 -27.92 0.28 -19.11
N LYS A 68 -26.78 -0.41 -19.16
CA LYS A 68 -26.68 -1.85 -19.40
C LYS A 68 -26.95 -2.62 -18.11
N SER A 69 -27.68 -3.72 -18.23
CA SER A 69 -27.87 -4.64 -17.11
C SER A 69 -26.57 -5.35 -16.76
N ILE A 70 -26.41 -5.77 -15.50
CA ILE A 70 -25.22 -6.50 -15.01
C ILE A 70 -24.87 -7.69 -15.92
N SER A 71 -25.89 -8.38 -16.46
CA SER A 71 -25.73 -9.49 -17.41
C SER A 71 -25.11 -9.07 -18.75
N GLU A 72 -25.49 -7.91 -19.30
CA GLU A 72 -24.95 -7.41 -20.58
C GLU A 72 -23.51 -6.94 -20.44
N ILE A 73 -23.15 -6.34 -19.29
CA ILE A 73 -21.77 -5.96 -18.98
C ILE A 73 -20.89 -7.21 -18.84
N LEU A 74 -21.41 -8.27 -18.22
CA LEU A 74 -20.70 -9.54 -18.06
C LEU A 74 -20.45 -10.22 -19.41
N ASP A 75 -21.46 -10.26 -20.30
CA ASP A 75 -21.32 -10.83 -21.64
C ASP A 75 -20.33 -10.04 -22.52
N GLU A 76 -20.30 -8.71 -22.41
CA GLU A 76 -19.37 -7.86 -23.18
C GLU A 76 -17.91 -8.08 -22.76
N GLU A 77 -17.61 -8.04 -21.45
CA GLU A 77 -16.24 -8.25 -20.91
C GLU A 77 -15.73 -9.69 -21.13
N LEU A 78 -16.62 -10.70 -21.04
CA LEU A 78 -16.27 -12.10 -21.35
C LEU A 78 -15.97 -12.32 -22.84
N THR A 79 -16.55 -11.51 -23.71
CA THR A 79 -16.33 -11.58 -25.16
C THR A 79 -15.07 -10.82 -25.56
N GLU A 80 -14.77 -9.69 -24.92
CA GLU A 80 -13.53 -8.92 -25.14
C GLU A 80 -12.28 -9.65 -24.62
N GLY A 81 -12.36 -10.38 -23.50
CA GLY A 81 -11.24 -11.17 -22.96
C GLY A 81 -10.83 -12.40 -23.79
N ARG A 82 -11.50 -12.66 -24.93
CA ARG A 82 -11.25 -13.79 -25.84
C ARG A 82 -10.61 -13.39 -27.18
N ALA A 83 -10.36 -12.11 -27.43
CA ALA A 83 -9.75 -11.60 -28.66
C ALA A 83 -8.21 -11.52 -28.60
#